data_AF-A0A238U7L3-F1
#
_entry.id   AF-A0A238U7L3-F1
#
_cell.length_a   1.000
_cell.length_b   1.000
_cell.length_c   1.000
_cell.angle_alpha   90.00
_cell.angle_beta   90.00
_cell.angle_gamma   90.00
#
_symmetry.space_group_name_H-M   'P 1'
#
loop_
_entity.id
_entity.type
_entity.pdbx_description
1 polymer ?
#
loop_
_entity_poly.entity_id
_entity_poly.type
_entity_poly.pdbx_seq_one_letter_code
_entity_poly.pdbx_strand_id
1 'polypeptide(L)'
;MKDFLKRIKLIDNLQTELEIERTDFVHKLRQHVDEGSTGVFSDAFDIFSKSKNEYKGKVDINGFKIKRRKRLFDTNINLAVASGTYNQKENKLIIDTEINGFSPIFIPFFIFCLLFYPIFITLFLFAENIDTATMLFAIPFILLHGTFMLGIPYFMMRRSVKRLQRELEREFFYLTK
;
A
#
# COMPACT_ATOMS: atom_id res chain seq x y z
N MET A 1 -11.70 12.51 4.91
CA MET A 1 -10.85 11.84 3.88
C MET A 1 -10.53 10.39 4.24
N LYS A 2 -10.09 10.08 5.47
CA LYS A 2 -9.83 8.69 5.89
C LYS A 2 -11.04 7.76 5.73
N ASP A 3 -12.25 8.21 6.04
CA ASP A 3 -13.46 7.37 5.92
C ASP A 3 -13.77 6.98 4.47
N PHE A 4 -13.48 7.86 3.52
CA PHE A 4 -13.56 7.54 2.09
C PHE A 4 -12.58 6.42 1.73
N LEU A 5 -11.30 6.56 2.14
CA LEU A 5 -10.26 5.56 1.89
C LEU A 5 -10.59 4.20 2.54
N LYS A 6 -11.20 4.20 3.73
CA LYS A 6 -11.74 3.00 4.38
C LYS A 6 -12.87 2.38 3.56
N ARG A 7 -13.85 3.18 3.12
CA ARG A 7 -14.97 2.71 2.28
C ARG A 7 -14.49 2.05 0.99
N ILE A 8 -13.47 2.60 0.34
CA ILE A 8 -12.90 2.03 -0.89
C ILE A 8 -11.82 0.96 -0.64
N LYS A 9 -11.59 0.57 0.62
CA LYS A 9 -10.65 -0.49 1.06
C LYS A 9 -9.19 -0.22 0.70
N LEU A 10 -8.79 1.06 0.76
CA LEU A 10 -7.38 1.48 0.69
C LEU A 10 -6.78 1.74 2.07
N ILE A 11 -7.62 1.86 3.10
CA ILE A 11 -7.23 1.78 4.51
C ILE A 11 -8.06 0.67 5.14
N ASP A 12 -7.42 -0.18 5.93
CA ASP A 12 -8.09 -1.18 6.74
C ASP A 12 -7.50 -1.21 8.15
N ASN A 13 -8.26 -1.73 9.11
CA ASN A 13 -7.81 -1.89 10.48
C ASN A 13 -7.74 -3.36 10.84
N LEU A 14 -6.69 -3.74 11.55
CA LEU A 14 -6.49 -5.06 12.10
C LEU A 14 -6.32 -4.92 13.61
N GLN A 15 -7.12 -5.64 14.37
CA GLN A 15 -6.91 -5.83 15.80
C GLN A 15 -6.39 -7.24 16.03
N THR A 16 -5.29 -7.37 16.77
CA THR A 16 -4.68 -8.67 17.08
C THR A 16 -4.50 -8.78 18.59
N GLU A 17 -4.93 -9.90 19.16
CA GLU A 17 -4.72 -10.22 20.57
C GLU A 17 -3.68 -11.32 20.67
N LEU A 18 -2.63 -11.09 21.47
CA LEU A 18 -1.51 -12.00 21.64
C LEU A 18 -1.26 -12.27 23.13
N GLU A 19 -0.97 -13.52 23.49
CA GLU A 19 -0.56 -13.91 24.84
C GLU A 19 0.95 -13.72 25.02
N ILE A 20 1.39 -12.46 25.01
CA ILE A 20 2.79 -12.06 25.18
C ILE A 20 2.85 -10.73 25.91
N GLU A 21 3.90 -10.49 26.68
CA GLU A 21 4.17 -9.18 27.28
C GLU A 21 4.55 -8.15 26.22
N ARG A 22 4.07 -6.92 26.39
CA ARG A 22 4.36 -5.79 25.48
C ARG A 22 5.86 -5.61 25.24
N THR A 23 6.69 -5.68 26.29
CA THR A 23 8.13 -5.46 26.20
C THR A 23 8.81 -6.54 25.35
N ASP A 24 8.39 -7.79 25.50
CA ASP A 24 8.94 -8.93 24.79
C ASP A 24 8.54 -8.88 23.32
N PHE A 25 7.27 -8.55 23.05
CA PHE A 25 6.79 -8.34 21.68
C PHE A 25 7.56 -7.23 20.98
N VAL A 26 7.70 -6.06 21.62
CA VAL A 26 8.43 -4.91 21.04
C VAL A 26 9.88 -5.28 20.76
N HIS A 27 10.52 -6.01 21.67
CA HIS A 27 11.89 -6.49 21.48
C HIS A 27 12.01 -7.43 20.28
N LYS A 28 11.16 -8.47 20.22
CA LYS A 28 11.14 -9.43 19.10
C LYS A 28 10.80 -8.76 17.77
N LEU A 29 9.80 -7.89 17.73
CA LEU A 29 9.43 -7.15 16.52
C LEU A 29 10.59 -6.27 16.02
N ARG A 30 11.30 -5.60 16.93
CA ARG A 30 12.46 -4.76 16.56
C ARG A 30 13.61 -5.57 15.96
N GLN A 31 13.80 -6.83 16.35
CA GLN A 31 14.81 -7.70 15.72
C GLN A 31 14.45 -8.07 14.28
N HIS A 32 13.16 -8.12 13.94
CA HIS A 32 12.64 -8.47 12.61
C HIS A 32 12.39 -7.26 11.69
N VAL A 33 12.64 -6.04 12.17
CA VAL A 33 12.41 -4.79 11.44
C VAL A 33 13.70 -4.01 11.34
N ASP A 34 14.13 -3.69 10.13
CA ASP A 34 15.25 -2.77 9.95
C ASP A 34 14.81 -1.34 10.20
N GLU A 35 15.60 -0.60 10.99
CA GLU A 35 15.33 0.82 11.22
C GLU A 35 15.41 1.62 9.91
N GLY A 36 14.38 2.42 9.63
CA GLY A 36 14.39 3.28 8.46
C GLY A 36 13.08 4.01 8.17
N SER A 37 13.10 4.81 7.11
CA SER A 37 11.93 5.59 6.68
C SER A 37 10.92 4.72 5.91
N THR A 38 9.63 4.94 6.18
CA THR A 38 8.51 4.34 5.44
C THR A 38 8.02 5.23 4.29
N GLY A 39 8.77 6.28 3.92
CA GLY A 39 8.42 7.18 2.82
C GLY A 39 8.40 6.48 1.46
N VAL A 40 7.75 7.08 0.46
CA VAL A 40 7.59 6.45 -0.85
C VAL A 40 8.92 6.37 -1.64
N PHE A 41 9.83 7.31 -1.40
CA PHE A 41 11.16 7.37 -2.02
C PHE A 41 12.29 6.78 -1.15
N SER A 42 11.99 6.31 0.07
CA SER A 42 13.02 5.77 0.96
C SER A 42 13.57 4.41 0.53
N ASP A 43 12.96 3.81 -0.49
CA ASP A 43 13.33 2.50 -1.03
C ASP A 43 14.37 2.55 -2.15
N ALA A 44 14.72 3.74 -2.67
CA ALA A 44 15.61 3.88 -3.82
C ALA A 44 16.98 3.22 -3.59
N PHE A 45 17.45 3.22 -2.34
CA PHE A 45 18.71 2.59 -1.94
C PHE A 45 18.52 1.24 -1.23
N ASP A 46 17.28 0.81 -0.95
CA ASP A 46 17.02 -0.46 -0.25
C ASP A 46 17.36 -1.68 -1.11
N ILE A 47 17.37 -1.50 -2.42
CA ILE A 47 17.84 -2.45 -3.43
C ILE A 47 19.28 -2.92 -3.16
N PHE A 48 20.12 -2.07 -2.57
CA PHE A 48 21.53 -2.36 -2.29
C PHE A 48 21.73 -2.92 -0.87
N SER A 49 20.67 -3.00 -0.06
CA SER A 49 20.77 -3.53 1.30
C SER A 49 20.79 -5.05 1.30
N LYS A 50 21.74 -5.64 2.03
CA LYS A 50 21.86 -7.09 2.24
C LYS A 50 21.01 -7.62 3.42
N SER A 51 20.11 -6.81 3.98
CA SER A 51 19.36 -7.23 5.16
C SER A 51 18.44 -8.42 4.89
N LYS A 52 18.40 -9.35 5.84
CA LYS A 52 17.51 -10.53 5.80
C LYS A 52 16.07 -10.19 6.19
N ASN A 53 15.87 -9.09 6.92
CA ASN A 53 14.56 -8.68 7.41
C ASN A 53 13.61 -8.32 6.27
N GLU A 54 12.34 -8.72 6.42
CA GLU A 54 11.29 -8.46 5.42
C GLU A 54 10.69 -7.06 5.57
N TYR A 55 10.83 -6.46 6.76
CA TYR A 55 10.22 -5.19 7.11
C TYR A 55 11.27 -4.10 7.36
N LYS A 56 10.85 -2.87 7.08
CA LYS A 56 11.61 -1.66 7.39
C LYS A 56 10.68 -0.63 8.02
N GLY A 57 11.16 0.10 9.02
CA GLY A 57 10.36 1.12 9.68
C GLY A 57 10.90 1.53 11.03
N LYS A 58 9.98 1.90 11.93
CA LYS A 58 10.28 2.23 13.33
C LYS A 58 9.41 1.39 14.25
N VAL A 59 10.00 0.89 15.32
CA VAL A 59 9.33 0.12 16.37
C VAL A 59 9.74 0.74 17.69
N ASP A 60 8.80 1.37 18.36
CA ASP A 60 8.97 2.05 19.64
C ASP A 60 8.17 1.32 20.73
N ILE A 61 8.28 1.74 21.99
CA ILE A 61 7.52 1.13 23.09
C ILE A 61 6.01 1.43 23.04
N ASN A 62 5.62 2.50 22.35
CA ASN A 62 4.23 2.96 22.25
C ASN A 62 3.52 2.47 20.99
N GLY A 63 4.27 2.02 19.99
CA GLY A 63 3.72 1.61 18.71
C GLY A 63 4.79 1.34 17.67
N PHE A 64 4.34 1.10 16.44
CA PHE A 64 5.23 0.86 15.31
C PHE A 64 4.69 1.52 14.05
N LYS A 65 5.59 1.74 13.10
CA LYS A 65 5.28 2.11 11.72
C LYS A 65 6.22 1.39 10.78
N ILE A 66 5.71 0.39 10.08
CA ILE A 66 6.50 -0.52 9.25
C ILE A 66 5.90 -0.69 7.87
N LYS A 67 6.76 -1.01 6.90
CA LYS A 67 6.37 -1.42 5.55
C LYS A 67 7.25 -2.58 5.10
N ARG A 68 6.80 -3.31 4.08
CA ARG A 68 7.60 -4.35 3.45
C ARG A 68 8.77 -3.72 2.69
N ARG A 69 9.96 -4.29 2.85
CA ARG A 69 11.17 -3.88 2.12
C ARG A 69 11.03 -4.24 0.64
N LYS A 70 11.39 -3.32 -0.26
CA LYS A 70 11.50 -3.63 -1.70
C LYS A 70 12.81 -4.37 -1.96
N ARG A 71 12.74 -5.49 -2.68
CA ARG A 71 13.90 -6.26 -3.15
C ARG A 71 13.95 -6.26 -4.67
N LEU A 72 15.14 -6.31 -5.25
CA LEU A 72 15.29 -6.48 -6.70
C LEU A 72 14.60 -7.78 -7.14
N PHE A 73 13.91 -7.71 -8.28
CA PHE A 73 13.14 -8.82 -8.86
C PHE A 73 11.98 -9.34 -7.99
N ASP A 74 11.61 -8.62 -6.94
CA ASP A 74 10.39 -8.95 -6.20
C ASP A 74 9.16 -8.47 -6.97
N THR A 75 8.46 -9.40 -7.62
CA THR A 75 7.16 -9.16 -8.28
C THR A 75 6.06 -8.78 -7.29
N ASN A 76 6.35 -8.85 -6.00
CA ASN A 76 5.43 -8.64 -4.90
C ASN A 76 5.58 -7.26 -4.22
N ILE A 77 5.68 -6.21 -5.02
CA ILE A 77 5.75 -4.84 -4.51
C ILE A 77 4.51 -4.57 -3.63
N ASN A 78 4.75 -4.29 -2.35
CA ASN A 78 3.74 -3.89 -1.39
C ASN A 78 3.99 -2.42 -1.03
N LEU A 79 3.02 -1.56 -1.36
CA LEU A 79 3.12 -0.11 -1.10
C LEU A 79 2.46 0.29 0.22
N ALA A 80 1.82 -0.65 0.91
CA ALA A 80 1.12 -0.37 2.14
C ALA A 80 2.08 -0.14 3.31
N VAL A 81 1.68 0.74 4.21
CA VAL A 81 2.36 1.03 5.46
C VAL A 81 1.41 0.66 6.59
N ALA A 82 1.89 -0.16 7.52
CA ALA A 82 1.17 -0.49 8.74
C ALA A 82 1.67 0.41 9.87
N SER A 83 0.74 1.00 10.61
CA SER A 83 1.03 1.74 11.84
C SER A 83 0.17 1.17 12.94
N GLY A 84 0.75 0.82 14.08
CA GLY A 84 -0.04 0.25 15.18
C GLY A 84 0.38 0.76 16.55
N THR A 85 -0.52 0.58 17.50
CA THR A 85 -0.35 0.93 18.92
C THR A 85 -0.55 -0.29 19.78
N TYR A 86 0.08 -0.29 20.95
CA TYR A 86 0.02 -1.39 21.90
C TYR A 86 -0.84 -1.06 23.11
N ASN A 87 -1.64 -2.03 23.55
CA ASN A 87 -2.40 -1.93 24.78
C ASN A 87 -2.32 -3.27 25.54
N GLN A 88 -1.67 -3.28 26.70
CA GLN A 88 -1.62 -4.47 27.55
C GLN A 88 -2.86 -4.49 28.44
N LYS A 89 -3.63 -5.57 28.38
CA LYS A 89 -4.74 -5.84 29.29
C LYS A 89 -4.53 -7.21 29.92
N GLU A 90 -4.27 -7.23 31.22
CA GLU A 90 -3.96 -8.46 31.95
C GLU A 90 -2.79 -9.21 31.26
N ASN A 91 -2.97 -10.48 30.92
CA ASN A 91 -1.97 -11.31 30.24
C ASN A 91 -2.02 -11.23 28.71
N LYS A 92 -2.78 -10.28 28.14
CA LYS A 92 -2.93 -10.15 26.69
C LYS A 92 -2.45 -8.80 26.19
N LEU A 93 -1.65 -8.84 25.13
CA LEU A 93 -1.28 -7.69 24.33
C LEU A 93 -2.30 -7.51 23.20
N ILE A 94 -2.99 -6.38 23.21
CA ILE A 94 -3.87 -5.93 22.13
C ILE A 94 -3.08 -4.99 21.23
N ILE A 95 -3.02 -5.31 19.94
CA ILE A 95 -2.35 -4.53 18.92
C ILE A 95 -3.40 -4.00 17.96
N ASP A 96 -3.59 -2.68 17.95
CA ASP A 96 -4.45 -2.01 17.00
C ASP A 96 -3.60 -1.48 15.85
N THR A 97 -3.80 -2.02 14.64
CA THR A 97 -3.00 -1.72 13.45
C THR A 97 -3.86 -1.07 12.36
N GLU A 98 -3.49 0.14 11.93
CA GLU A 98 -3.99 0.79 10.71
C GLU A 98 -3.07 0.43 9.54
N ILE A 99 -3.62 -0.17 8.49
CA ILE A 99 -2.91 -0.53 7.27
C ILE A 99 -3.34 0.43 6.18
N ASN A 100 -2.42 1.31 5.76
CA ASN A 100 -2.67 2.30 4.73
C ASN A 100 -1.96 1.91 3.42
N GLY A 101 -2.75 1.51 2.42
CA GLY A 101 -2.27 1.22 1.06
C GLY A 101 -2.31 2.40 0.10
N PHE A 102 -2.85 3.55 0.53
CA PHE A 102 -2.87 4.75 -0.31
C PHE A 102 -1.45 5.33 -0.43
N SER A 103 -0.89 5.27 -1.64
CA SER A 103 0.44 5.77 -1.92
C SER A 103 0.38 7.13 -2.63
N PRO A 104 0.97 8.20 -2.05
CA PRO A 104 1.00 9.52 -2.68
C PRO A 104 1.61 9.57 -4.08
N ILE A 105 2.43 8.58 -4.48
CA ILE A 105 3.01 8.50 -5.83
C ILE A 105 1.96 8.39 -6.94
N PHE A 106 0.78 7.86 -6.63
CA PHE A 106 -0.30 7.76 -7.61
C PHE A 106 -1.12 9.04 -7.75
N ILE A 107 -0.98 10.02 -6.85
CA ILE A 107 -1.66 11.31 -6.95
C ILE A 107 -1.32 12.03 -8.26
N PRO A 108 -0.04 12.30 -8.60
CA PRO A 108 0.29 12.97 -9.86
C PRO A 108 -0.15 12.14 -11.08
N PHE A 109 -0.11 10.82 -11.00
CA PHE A 109 -0.58 9.92 -12.06
C PHE A 109 -2.09 10.06 -12.31
N PHE A 110 -2.91 10.12 -11.27
CA PHE A 110 -4.35 10.31 -11.41
C PHE A 110 -4.70 11.71 -11.91
N ILE A 111 -3.98 12.75 -11.45
CA ILE A 111 -4.12 14.12 -11.97
C ILE A 111 -3.80 14.13 -13.47
N PHE A 112 -2.70 13.48 -13.88
CA PHE A 112 -2.32 13.35 -15.28
C PHE A 112 -3.44 12.66 -16.09
N CYS A 113 -3.97 11.53 -15.63
CA CYS A 113 -5.08 10.87 -16.33
C CYS A 113 -6.31 11.77 -16.44
N LEU A 114 -6.68 12.46 -15.35
CA LEU A 114 -7.84 13.34 -15.35
C LEU A 114 -7.72 14.49 -16.34
N LEU A 115 -6.52 15.04 -16.55
CA LEU A 115 -6.26 16.12 -17.49
C LEU A 115 -6.22 15.64 -18.94
N PHE A 116 -5.50 14.53 -19.21
CA PHE A 116 -5.21 14.12 -20.58
C PHE A 116 -6.39 13.39 -21.25
N TYR A 117 -7.17 12.59 -20.52
CA TYR A 117 -8.29 11.85 -21.15
C TYR A 117 -9.36 12.75 -21.76
N PRO A 118 -9.84 13.82 -21.10
CA PRO A 118 -10.77 14.78 -21.71
C PRO A 118 -10.18 15.47 -22.95
N ILE A 119 -8.89 15.79 -22.93
CA ILE A 119 -8.19 16.39 -24.08
C ILE A 119 -8.20 15.40 -25.24
N PHE A 120 -7.80 14.14 -25.03
CA PHE A 120 -7.83 13.11 -26.07
C PHE A 120 -9.23 12.89 -26.63
N ILE A 121 -10.24 12.78 -25.77
CA ILE A 121 -11.63 12.59 -26.20
C ILE A 121 -12.08 13.78 -27.07
N THR A 122 -11.79 15.01 -26.64
CA THR A 122 -12.13 16.23 -27.39
C THR A 122 -11.43 16.25 -28.74
N LEU A 123 -10.12 16.00 -28.79
CA LEU A 123 -9.35 15.97 -30.03
C LEU A 123 -9.90 14.94 -31.02
N PHE A 124 -10.27 13.74 -30.55
CA PHE A 124 -10.85 12.71 -31.42
C PHE A 124 -12.27 13.07 -31.89
N LEU A 125 -13.09 13.73 -31.07
CA LEU A 125 -14.45 14.13 -31.45
C LEU A 125 -14.49 15.26 -32.50
N PHE A 126 -13.50 16.16 -32.48
CA PHE A 126 -13.45 17.33 -33.38
C PHE A 126 -12.41 17.21 -34.49
N ALA A 127 -11.80 16.04 -34.68
CA ALA A 127 -10.84 15.84 -35.77
C ALA A 127 -11.57 15.69 -37.11
N GLU A 128 -11.37 16.66 -38.01
CA GLU A 128 -12.02 16.69 -39.32
C GLU A 128 -11.51 15.60 -40.29
N ASN A 129 -10.34 15.02 -40.03
CA ASN A 129 -9.68 14.04 -40.90
C ASN A 129 -9.82 12.58 -40.44
N ILE A 130 -10.73 12.29 -39.50
CA ILE A 130 -10.96 10.93 -38.99
C ILE A 130 -12.27 10.41 -39.57
N ASP A 131 -12.21 9.26 -40.24
CA ASP A 131 -13.41 8.61 -40.77
C ASP A 131 -14.28 8.02 -39.65
N THR A 132 -15.58 7.87 -39.93
CA THR A 132 -16.56 7.42 -38.93
C THR A 132 -16.23 6.03 -38.37
N ALA A 133 -15.65 5.14 -39.18
CA ALA A 133 -15.23 3.82 -38.73
C ALA A 133 -14.12 3.88 -37.68
N THR A 134 -13.10 4.73 -37.88
CA THR A 134 -12.03 4.94 -36.89
C THR A 134 -12.59 5.56 -35.62
N MET A 135 -13.50 6.54 -35.71
CA MET A 135 -14.11 7.15 -34.54
C MET A 135 -14.91 6.15 -33.69
N LEU A 136 -15.69 5.26 -34.33
CA LEU A 136 -16.46 4.21 -33.66
C LEU A 136 -15.58 3.20 -32.92
N PHE A 137 -14.34 2.98 -33.36
CA PHE A 137 -13.38 2.12 -32.68
C PHE A 137 -12.58 2.85 -31.59
N ALA A 138 -12.14 4.08 -31.89
CA ALA A 138 -11.26 4.85 -31.02
C ALA A 138 -11.93 5.24 -29.69
N ILE A 139 -13.19 5.67 -29.71
CA ILE A 139 -13.88 6.13 -28.50
C ILE A 139 -14.04 5.00 -27.46
N PRO A 140 -14.61 3.82 -27.80
CA PRO A 140 -14.66 2.70 -26.87
C PRO A 140 -13.26 2.25 -26.38
N PHE A 141 -12.26 2.26 -27.27
CA PHE A 141 -10.89 1.91 -26.90
C PHE A 141 -10.31 2.88 -25.87
N ILE A 142 -10.46 4.19 -26.04
CA ILE A 142 -9.98 5.21 -25.09
C ILE A 142 -10.67 5.04 -23.74
N LEU A 143 -11.99 4.79 -23.71
CA LEU A 143 -12.72 4.56 -22.45
C LEU A 143 -12.26 3.28 -21.74
N LEU A 144 -12.04 2.20 -22.50
CA LEU A 144 -11.52 0.95 -21.98
C LEU A 144 -10.10 1.13 -21.41
N HIS A 145 -9.22 1.77 -22.18
CA HIS A 145 -7.87 2.09 -21.75
C HIS A 145 -7.86 2.98 -20.49
N GLY A 146 -8.73 3.99 -20.43
CA GLY A 146 -8.93 4.83 -19.24
C GLY A 146 -9.36 4.05 -18.01
N THR A 147 -10.27 3.10 -18.20
CA THR A 147 -10.70 2.19 -17.13
C THR A 147 -9.53 1.36 -16.59
N PHE A 148 -8.67 0.84 -17.46
CA PHE A 148 -7.46 0.12 -17.03
C PHE A 148 -6.45 1.03 -16.34
N MET A 149 -6.17 2.19 -16.90
CA MET A 149 -5.19 3.13 -16.36
C MET A 149 -5.58 3.62 -14.95
N LEU A 150 -6.88 3.85 -14.70
CA LEU A 150 -7.35 4.22 -13.37
C LEU A 150 -7.52 3.01 -12.44
N GLY A 151 -8.00 1.88 -12.98
CA GLY A 151 -8.33 0.68 -12.24
C GLY A 151 -7.11 -0.07 -11.71
N ILE A 152 -6.08 -0.27 -12.54
CA ILE A 152 -4.90 -1.06 -12.18
C ILE A 152 -4.21 -0.50 -10.91
N PRO A 153 -3.88 0.80 -10.81
CA PRO A 153 -3.29 1.37 -9.60
C PRO A 153 -4.17 1.19 -8.35
N TYR A 154 -5.48 1.38 -8.49
CA TYR A 154 -6.43 1.17 -7.40
C TYR A 154 -6.38 -0.29 -6.91
N PHE A 155 -6.44 -1.27 -7.82
CA PHE A 155 -6.36 -2.68 -7.47
C PHE A 155 -4.99 -3.05 -6.86
N MET A 156 -3.90 -2.47 -7.34
CA MET A 156 -2.56 -2.67 -6.77
C MET A 156 -2.48 -2.18 -5.31
N MET A 157 -3.00 -0.99 -5.02
CA MET A 157 -3.06 -0.43 -3.66
C MET A 157 -3.95 -1.29 -2.75
N ARG A 158 -5.15 -1.66 -3.21
CA ARG A 158 -6.08 -2.50 -2.44
C ARG A 158 -5.52 -3.90 -2.17
N ARG A 159 -4.82 -4.50 -3.14
CA ARG A 159 -4.11 -5.77 -2.96
C ARG A 159 -2.98 -5.65 -1.93
N SER A 160 -2.27 -4.52 -1.91
CA SER A 160 -1.20 -4.25 -0.94
C SER A 160 -1.72 -4.25 0.50
N VAL A 161 -2.88 -3.62 0.76
CA VAL A 161 -3.54 -3.65 2.08
C VAL A 161 -3.83 -5.08 2.55
N LYS A 162 -4.61 -5.84 1.76
CA LYS A 162 -4.98 -7.22 2.09
C LYS A 162 -3.80 -8.16 2.27
N ARG A 163 -2.70 -7.87 1.57
CA ARG A 163 -1.48 -8.66 1.68
C ARG A 163 -0.75 -8.35 2.97
N LEU A 164 -0.50 -7.06 3.25
CA LEU A 164 0.21 -6.66 4.46
C LEU A 164 -0.56 -7.11 5.70
N GLN A 165 -1.90 -7.05 5.67
CA GLN A 165 -2.74 -7.55 6.74
C GLN A 165 -2.48 -9.02 7.06
N ARG A 166 -2.60 -9.90 6.06
CA ARG A 166 -2.37 -11.35 6.24
C ARG A 166 -0.94 -11.69 6.64
N GLU A 167 0.03 -10.92 6.14
CA GLU A 167 1.43 -11.07 6.53
C GLU A 167 1.60 -10.70 8.01
N LEU A 168 1.08 -9.56 8.47
CA LEU A 168 1.19 -9.14 9.87
C LEU A 168 0.46 -10.06 10.84
N GLU A 169 -0.76 -10.52 10.51
CA GLU A 169 -1.48 -11.51 11.32
C GLU A 169 -0.62 -12.75 11.58
N ARG A 170 0.03 -13.25 10.52
CA ARG A 170 0.92 -14.41 10.59
C ARG A 170 2.19 -14.11 11.39
N GLU A 171 2.87 -13.01 11.08
CA GLU A 171 4.14 -12.66 11.74
C GLU A 171 3.94 -12.38 13.23
N PHE A 172 2.90 -11.63 13.60
CA PHE A 172 2.60 -11.31 15.00
C PHE A 172 2.33 -12.57 15.80
N PHE A 173 1.61 -13.53 15.23
CA PHE A 173 1.44 -14.84 15.84
C PHE A 173 2.77 -15.59 16.01
N TYR A 174 3.66 -15.57 15.02
CA TYR A 174 4.98 -16.21 15.13
C TYR A 174 5.85 -15.59 16.23
N LEU A 175 5.76 -14.28 16.47
CA LEU A 175 6.51 -13.61 17.55
C LEU A 175 6.06 -14.06 18.96
N THR A 176 4.89 -14.68 19.10
CA THR A 176 4.45 -15.26 20.40
C THR A 176 5.13 -16.58 20.74
N LYS A 177 5.68 -17.27 19.74
CA LYS A 177 6.44 -18.51 19.92
C LYS A 177 7.89 -18.20 20.29
#